data_AF-A0A8T3QDJ7-F1
#
_entry.id   AF-A0A8T3QDJ7-F1
#
_cell.length_a   1.000
_cell.length_b   1.000
_cell.length_c   1.000
_cell.angle_alpha   90.00
_cell.angle_beta   90.00
_cell.angle_gamma   90.00
#
_symmetry.space_group_name_H-M   'P 1'
#
loop_
_entity.id
_entity.type
_entity.pdbx_description
1 polymer ?
#
loop_
_entity_poly.entity_id
_entity_poly.type
_entity_poly.pdbx_seq_one_letter_code
_entity_poly.pdbx_strand_id
1 'polypeptide(L)'
;MGIANVALWVAGVVLIVVGCSRARGPWARYQALKEEDANVARYEAWRGGLRSTGTTGASVAMDNLRRQARRAGSVAVAGVVVLLIGFLIR
;
A
#
# COMPACT_ATOMS: atom_id res chain seq x y z
N MET A 1 18.84 -19.71 -21.16
CA MET A 1 17.53 -19.02 -21.31
C MET A 1 16.47 -19.97 -21.84
N GLY A 2 15.94 -20.83 -20.97
CA GLY A 2 14.84 -21.74 -21.31
C GLY A 2 13.46 -21.08 -21.21
N ILE A 3 12.43 -21.78 -21.66
CA ILE A 3 11.01 -21.39 -21.54
C ILE A 3 10.65 -21.06 -20.07
N ALA A 4 11.25 -21.76 -19.11
CA ALA A 4 11.07 -21.51 -17.69
C ALA A 4 11.46 -20.08 -17.26
N ASN A 5 12.55 -19.52 -17.80
CA ASN A 5 13.00 -18.18 -17.44
C ASN A 5 12.01 -17.13 -17.96
N VAL A 6 11.53 -17.30 -19.20
CA VAL A 6 10.52 -16.43 -19.79
C VAL A 6 9.23 -16.49 -18.99
N ALA A 7 8.79 -17.67 -18.58
CA ALA A 7 7.60 -17.84 -17.75
C ALA A 7 7.72 -17.13 -16.40
N LEU A 8 8.89 -17.21 -15.74
CA LEU A 8 9.16 -16.51 -14.48
C LEU A 8 9.15 -14.99 -14.64
N TRP A 9 9.73 -14.46 -15.72
CA TRP A 9 9.69 -13.03 -15.99
C TRP A 9 8.27 -12.52 -16.20
N VAL A 10 7.49 -13.22 -17.04
CA VAL A 10 6.09 -12.85 -17.29
C VAL A 10 5.28 -12.92 -16.00
N ALA A 11 5.41 -13.98 -15.22
CA ALA A 11 4.73 -14.13 -13.94
C ALA A 11 5.12 -13.00 -12.96
N GLY A 12 6.42 -12.67 -12.87
CA GLY A 12 6.93 -11.59 -12.05
C GLY A 12 6.34 -10.23 -12.43
N VAL A 13 6.32 -9.90 -13.73
CA VAL A 13 5.73 -8.66 -14.24
C VAL A 13 4.23 -8.59 -13.91
N VAL A 14 3.49 -9.68 -14.13
CA VAL A 14 2.06 -9.74 -13.81
C VAL A 14 1.81 -9.49 -12.32
N LEU A 15 2.58 -10.11 -11.44
CA LEU A 15 2.45 -9.91 -9.99
C LEU A 15 2.75 -8.46 -9.58
N ILE A 16 3.76 -7.83 -10.18
CA ILE A 16 4.08 -6.41 -9.93
C ILE A 16 2.90 -5.51 -10.32
N VAL A 17 2.36 -5.69 -11.53
CA VAL A 17 1.24 -4.89 -12.04
C VAL A 17 -0.02 -5.08 -11.18
N VAL A 18 -0.35 -6.32 -10.82
CA VAL A 18 -1.50 -6.62 -9.96
C VAL A 18 -1.32 -6.06 -8.55
N GLY A 19 -0.14 -6.23 -7.94
CA GLY A 19 0.14 -5.69 -6.62
C GLY A 19 0.06 -4.17 -6.57
N CYS A 20 0.67 -3.48 -7.54
CA CYS A 20 0.62 -2.02 -7.66
C CYS A 20 -0.80 -1.49 -7.91
N SER A 21 -1.55 -2.10 -8.83
CA SER A 21 -2.93 -1.68 -9.14
C SER A 21 -3.85 -1.84 -7.92
N ARG A 22 -3.72 -2.94 -7.17
CA ARG A 22 -4.50 -3.15 -5.94
C ARG A 22 -4.06 -2.27 -4.77
N ALA A 23 -2.79 -1.87 -4.70
CA ALA A 23 -2.30 -0.99 -3.64
C ALA A 23 -2.76 0.47 -3.83
N ARG A 24 -2.90 0.93 -5.09
CA ARG A 24 -3.23 2.33 -5.42
C ARG A 24 -4.54 2.81 -4.78
N GLY A 25 -5.61 2.04 -4.88
CA GLY A 25 -6.93 2.44 -4.37
C GLY A 25 -6.94 2.71 -2.85
N PRO A 26 -6.57 1.72 -2.02
CA PRO A 26 -6.47 1.90 -0.57
C PRO A 26 -5.48 2.98 -0.16
N TRP A 27 -4.35 3.10 -0.86
CA TRP A 27 -3.34 4.11 -0.57
C TRP A 27 -3.84 5.53 -0.84
N ALA A 28 -4.53 5.77 -1.96
CA ALA A 28 -5.08 7.08 -2.29
C ALA A 28 -6.10 7.53 -1.23
N ARG A 29 -7.01 6.64 -0.82
CA ARG A 29 -7.98 6.92 0.25
C ARG A 29 -7.30 7.17 1.60
N TYR A 30 -6.26 6.40 1.91
CA TYR A 30 -5.45 6.62 3.11
C TYR A 30 -4.84 8.01 3.15
N GLN A 31 -4.28 8.49 2.03
CA GLN A 31 -3.70 9.84 1.95
C GLN A 31 -4.77 10.93 2.09
N ALA A 32 -5.92 10.79 1.43
CA ALA A 32 -7.02 11.74 1.57
C ALA A 32 -7.48 11.87 3.04
N LEU A 33 -7.73 10.74 3.71
CA LEU A 33 -8.11 10.72 5.14
C LEU A 33 -7.03 11.33 6.04
N LYS A 34 -5.76 11.10 5.72
CA LYS A 34 -4.64 11.65 6.48
C LYS A 34 -4.58 13.18 6.36
N GLU A 35 -4.84 13.72 5.17
CA GLU A 35 -4.91 15.16 4.94
C GLU A 35 -6.09 15.80 5.69
N GLU A 36 -7.25 15.17 5.66
CA GLU A 36 -8.43 15.59 6.44
C GLU A 36 -8.15 15.58 7.95
N ASP A 37 -7.57 14.49 8.47
CA ASP A 37 -7.24 14.37 9.90
C ASP A 37 -6.24 15.44 10.35
N ALA A 38 -5.25 15.76 9.50
CA ALA A 38 -4.30 16.84 9.74
C ALA A 38 -4.97 18.22 9.73
N ASN A 39 -5.98 18.45 8.88
CA ASN A 39 -6.76 19.69 8.88
C ASN A 39 -7.58 19.84 10.15
N VAL A 40 -8.26 18.78 10.58
CA VAL A 40 -9.01 18.76 11.83
C VAL A 40 -8.07 19.04 13.01
N ALA A 41 -6.91 18.38 13.07
CA ALA A 41 -5.94 18.61 14.13
C ALA A 41 -5.47 20.07 14.20
N ARG A 42 -5.22 20.72 13.06
CA ARG A 42 -4.87 22.15 13.00
C ARG A 42 -6.02 23.04 13.48
N TYR A 43 -7.24 22.75 13.06
CA TYR A 43 -8.42 23.50 13.48
C TYR A 43 -8.68 23.37 14.98
N GLU A 44 -8.58 22.14 15.52
CA GLU A 44 -8.71 21.85 16.96
C GLU A 44 -7.66 22.58 17.79
N ALA A 45 -6.40 22.59 17.34
CA ALA A 45 -5.32 23.31 18.01
C ALA A 45 -5.58 24.82 18.05
N TRP A 46 -6.07 25.41 16.96
CA TRP A 46 -6.38 26.84 16.89
C TRP A 46 -7.54 27.24 17.81
N ARG A 47 -8.58 26.41 17.93
CA ARG A 47 -9.75 26.68 18.81
C ARG A 47 -9.52 26.35 20.29
N GLY A 48 -8.29 26.02 20.69
CA GLY A 48 -7.97 25.61 22.06
C GLY A 48 -8.64 24.30 22.48
N GLY A 49 -9.05 23.45 21.53
CA GLY A 49 -9.70 22.17 21.82
C GLY A 49 -8.70 21.14 22.31
N LEU A 50 -9.03 20.42 23.39
CA LEU A 50 -8.33 19.18 23.72
C LEU A 50 -8.76 18.10 22.71
N ARG A 51 -7.79 17.61 21.93
CA ARG A 51 -8.01 16.41 21.11
C ARG A 51 -8.22 15.22 22.04
N SER A 52 -9.28 14.45 21.81
CA SER A 52 -9.44 13.21 22.56
C SER A 52 -8.28 12.28 22.17
N THR A 53 -7.57 11.73 23.15
CA THR A 53 -6.47 10.79 22.94
C THR A 53 -6.96 9.39 22.56
N GLY A 54 -8.26 9.23 22.33
CA GLY A 54 -8.91 7.96 22.03
C GLY A 54 -8.85 7.59 20.55
N THR A 55 -8.94 6.29 20.28
CA THR A 55 -9.10 5.76 18.93
C THR A 55 -10.42 6.25 18.33
N THR A 56 -10.34 6.93 17.19
CA THR A 56 -11.50 7.39 16.42
C THR A 56 -11.83 6.42 15.29
N GLY A 57 -13.06 6.43 14.78
CA GLY A 57 -13.43 5.65 13.59
C GLY A 57 -12.54 5.96 12.38
N ALA A 58 -12.12 7.22 12.22
CA ALA A 58 -11.18 7.64 11.19
C ALA A 58 -9.80 6.99 11.35
N SER A 59 -9.28 6.91 12.58
CA SER A 59 -8.00 6.25 12.87
C SER A 59 -8.04 4.75 12.56
N VAL A 60 -9.16 4.07 12.86
CA VAL A 60 -9.37 2.66 12.52
C VAL A 60 -9.45 2.46 11.00
N ALA A 61 -10.17 3.34 10.30
CA ALA A 61 -10.28 3.30 8.85
C ALA A 61 -8.92 3.49 8.17
N MET A 62 -8.12 4.47 8.63
CA MET A 62 -6.76 4.69 8.15
C MET A 62 -5.87 3.47 8.35
N ASP A 63 -5.92 2.84 9.53
CA ASP A 63 -5.16 1.63 9.82
C ASP A 63 -5.55 0.45 8.91
N ASN A 64 -6.84 0.28 8.65
CA ASN A 64 -7.33 -0.75 7.75
C ASN A 64 -6.88 -0.51 6.31
N LEU A 65 -6.97 0.72 5.81
CA LEU A 65 -6.51 1.08 4.46
C LEU A 65 -5.01 0.89 4.31
N ARG A 66 -4.22 1.28 5.33
CA ARG A 66 -2.77 1.06 5.37
C ARG A 66 -2.44 -0.43 5.32
N ARG A 67 -3.16 -1.27 6.09
CA ARG A 67 -2.97 -2.74 6.05
C ARG A 67 -3.32 -3.32 4.68
N GLN A 68 -4.41 -2.86 4.05
CA GLN A 68 -4.79 -3.29 2.70
C GLN A 68 -3.73 -2.91 1.67
N ALA A 69 -3.25 -1.66 1.70
CA ALA A 69 -2.18 -1.19 0.82
C ALA A 69 -0.89 -2.01 1.04
N ARG A 70 -0.53 -2.32 2.29
CA ARG A 70 0.67 -3.13 2.61
C ARG A 70 0.56 -4.55 2.10
N ARG A 71 -0.61 -5.20 2.25
CA ARG A 71 -0.86 -6.55 1.72
C ARG A 71 -0.80 -6.59 0.19
N ALA A 72 -1.39 -5.60 -0.48
CA ALA A 72 -1.27 -5.48 -1.93
C ALA A 72 0.17 -5.20 -2.37
N GLY A 73 0.89 -4.34 -1.63
CA GLY A 73 2.30 -4.06 -1.84
C GLY A 73 3.19 -5.29 -1.69
N SER A 74 2.91 -6.20 -0.75
CA SER A 74 3.67 -7.44 -0.63
C SER A 74 3.54 -8.35 -1.85
N VAL A 75 2.43 -8.30 -2.58
CA VAL A 75 2.28 -9.03 -3.86
C VAL A 75 3.22 -8.46 -4.92
N ALA A 76 3.34 -7.13 -5.00
CA ALA A 76 4.29 -6.50 -5.92
C ALA A 76 5.74 -6.86 -5.57
N VAL A 77 6.09 -6.86 -4.28
CA VAL A 77 7.42 -7.30 -3.80
C VAL A 77 7.70 -8.75 -4.17
N ALA A 78 6.73 -9.66 -3.98
CA ALA A 78 6.86 -11.05 -4.42
C ALA A 78 7.10 -11.16 -5.94
N GLY A 79 6.40 -10.34 -6.74
CA GLY A 79 6.63 -10.27 -8.19
C GLY A 79 8.04 -9.85 -8.57
N VAL A 80 8.63 -8.88 -7.86
CA VAL A 80 10.05 -8.50 -8.06
C VAL A 80 10.97 -9.67 -7.75
N VAL A 81 10.74 -10.38 -6.64
CA VAL A 81 11.55 -11.55 -6.26
C VAL A 81 11.48 -12.63 -7.34
N VAL A 82 10.29 -12.96 -7.83
CA VAL A 82 10.09 -13.95 -8.91
C VAL A 82 10.82 -13.53 -10.19
N LEU A 83 10.74 -12.24 -10.54
CA LEU A 83 11.39 -11.70 -11.73
C LEU A 83 12.93 -11.82 -11.63
N LEU A 84 13.50 -11.51 -10.46
CA LEU A 84 14.94 -11.68 -10.20
C LEU A 84 15.38 -13.14 -10.26
N ILE A 85 14.57 -14.08 -9.74
CA ILE A 85 14.86 -15.52 -9.82
C ILE A 85 14.93 -15.97 -11.27
N GLY A 86 14.04 -15.48 -12.14
CA GLY A 86 14.09 -15.79 -13.58
C GLY A 86 15.39 -15.36 -14.27
N PHE A 87 16.06 -14.32 -13.77
CA PHE A 87 17.40 -13.91 -14.23
C PHE A 87 18.53 -14.76 -13.65
N LEU A 88 18.34 -15.29 -12.45
CA LEU A 88 19.36 -16.06 -11.74
C LEU A 88 19.51 -17.50 -12.27
N ILE A 89 18.43 -18.07 -12.81
CA ILE A 89 18.41 -19.43 -13.38
C ILE A 89 18.99 -19.43 -14.80
N ARG A 90 20.01 -20.27 -15.05
CA ARG A 90 20.78 -20.31 -16.32
C ARG A 90 20.20 -21.29 -17.35
#